data_AF-A0A5C8F9L4-F1
#
_entry.id   AF-A0A5C8F9L4-F1
#
_cell.length_a   1.000
_cell.length_b   1.000
_cell.length_c   1.000
_cell.angle_alpha   90.00
_cell.angle_beta   90.00
_cell.angle_gamma   90.00
#
_symmetry.space_group_name_H-M   'P 1'
#
loop_
_entity.id
_entity.type
_entity.pdbx_description
1 polymer ?
#
loop_
_entity_poly.entity_id
_entity_poly.type
_entity_poly.pdbx_seq_one_letter_code
_entity_poly.pdbx_strand_id
1 'polypeptide(L)'
;MKLIEVKNNILLGLDKFAKENQFKIVKKDFAIKKNTKEYICAFDFTYNYWQDEIHLFPFATIKINQIHNICKINGYDLNYTAFINLLFLEKYAKNKYDENTRWKMQYNQKDRFKIFSLNDIDKIIDKTLNLIYKYGLNYIEKYSNIKSIDNLYNKNPFDYNPNCSGLNTHCIIGLISAKLSKNENYDKLEKIYSKIVEDNDFNNIDKVAFDKIKKYLKN
;
A
#
# COMPACT_ATOMS: atom_id res chain seq x y z
N MET A 1 15.63 -8.59 23.00
CA MET A 1 14.94 -7.27 23.09
C MET A 1 13.44 -7.48 22.95
N LYS A 2 12.59 -6.80 23.74
CA LYS A 2 11.14 -6.98 23.61
C LYS A 2 10.59 -6.08 22.51
N LEU A 3 9.85 -6.65 21.56
CA LEU A 3 9.23 -5.89 20.47
C LEU A 3 8.29 -4.79 20.98
N ILE A 4 7.60 -5.01 22.10
CA ILE A 4 6.72 -3.98 22.66
C ILE A 4 7.49 -2.70 23.02
N GLU A 5 8.74 -2.82 23.49
CA GLU A 5 9.61 -1.67 23.77
C GLU A 5 9.99 -0.96 22.47
N VAL A 6 10.38 -1.72 21.44
CA VAL A 6 10.68 -1.17 20.11
C VAL A 6 9.49 -0.41 19.54
N LYS A 7 8.30 -1.01 19.54
CA LYS A 7 7.06 -0.40 19.05
C LYS A 7 6.75 0.89 19.80
N ASN A 8 6.84 0.87 21.12
CA ASN A 8 6.55 2.03 21.94
C ASN A 8 7.53 3.18 21.69
N ASN A 9 8.84 2.91 21.64
CA ASN A 9 9.84 3.94 21.41
C ASN A 9 9.72 4.54 20.00
N ILE A 10 9.52 3.72 18.97
CA ILE A 10 9.32 4.22 17.59
C ILE A 10 8.07 5.10 17.52
N LEU A 11 6.92 4.64 18.06
CA LEU A 11 5.70 5.44 18.02
C LEU A 11 5.82 6.74 18.84
N LEU A 12 6.54 6.71 19.96
CA LEU A 12 6.84 7.91 20.75
C LEU A 12 7.70 8.90 19.94
N GLY A 13 8.73 8.42 19.25
CA GLY A 13 9.57 9.24 18.37
C GLY A 13 8.81 9.90 17.22
N LEU A 14 7.71 9.28 16.76
CA LEU A 14 6.84 9.83 15.72
C LEU A 14 5.73 10.74 16.24
N ASP A 15 5.56 10.89 17.56
CA ASP A 15 4.42 11.59 18.17
C ASP A 15 4.33 13.07 17.76
N LYS A 16 5.46 13.78 17.79
CA LYS A 16 5.53 15.19 17.37
C LYS A 16 5.08 15.35 15.92
N PHE A 17 5.68 14.56 15.02
CA PHE A 17 5.30 14.54 13.60
C PHE A 17 3.81 14.25 13.42
N ALA A 18 3.30 13.23 14.12
CA ALA A 18 1.91 12.81 13.99
C ALA A 18 0.95 13.94 14.37
N LYS A 19 1.20 14.62 15.49
CA LYS A 19 0.40 15.76 15.94
C LYS A 19 0.45 16.92 14.93
N GLU A 20 1.64 17.31 14.49
CA GLU A 20 1.84 18.41 13.54
C GLU A 20 1.14 18.16 12.19
N ASN A 21 1.06 16.90 11.75
CA ASN A 21 0.49 16.52 10.46
C ASN A 21 -0.93 15.90 10.56
N GLN A 22 -1.57 16.02 11.73
CA GLN A 22 -2.94 15.51 12.00
C GLN A 22 -3.10 14.00 11.84
N PHE A 23 -2.03 13.24 12.06
CA PHE A 23 -2.09 11.79 12.23
C PHE A 23 -2.32 11.43 13.71
N LYS A 24 -2.88 10.26 13.96
CA LYS A 24 -3.09 9.69 15.28
C LYS A 24 -2.26 8.42 15.42
N ILE A 25 -1.59 8.26 16.56
CA ILE A 25 -0.92 6.99 16.89
C ILE A 25 -1.95 5.90 17.12
N VAL A 26 -1.78 4.76 16.45
CA VAL A 26 -2.62 3.57 16.60
C VAL A 26 -1.72 2.39 16.99
N LYS A 27 -1.49 2.23 18.29
CA LYS A 27 -0.54 1.26 18.86
C LYS A 27 -0.79 -0.18 18.42
N LYS A 28 -2.07 -0.59 18.38
CA LYS A 28 -2.48 -1.94 17.96
C LYS A 28 -1.98 -2.28 16.55
N ASP A 29 -1.99 -1.30 15.66
CA ASP A 29 -1.65 -1.46 14.25
C ASP A 29 -0.18 -1.12 13.95
N PHE A 30 0.60 -0.77 14.99
CA PHE A 30 1.96 -0.26 14.86
C PHE A 30 2.08 0.85 13.80
N ALA A 31 1.23 1.86 13.91
CA ALA A 31 1.08 2.87 12.87
C ALA A 31 0.75 4.25 13.41
N ILE A 32 0.98 5.27 12.58
CA ILE A 32 0.32 6.57 12.66
C ILE A 32 -0.68 6.68 11.51
N LYS A 33 -1.94 7.03 11.79
CA LYS A 33 -3.04 7.00 10.82
C LYS A 33 -3.77 8.34 10.73
N LYS A 34 -4.20 8.69 9.53
CA LYS A 34 -5.10 9.81 9.26
C LYS A 34 -6.34 9.28 8.57
N ASN A 35 -7.50 9.61 9.14
CA ASN A 35 -8.80 9.19 8.63
C ASN A 35 -9.56 10.41 8.13
N THR A 36 -10.05 10.32 6.90
CA THR A 36 -10.94 11.32 6.29
C THR A 36 -12.22 10.62 5.83
N LYS A 37 -13.18 11.40 5.30
CA LYS A 37 -14.41 10.83 4.73
C LYS A 37 -14.10 10.04 3.45
N GLU A 38 -13.11 10.46 2.69
CA GLU A 38 -12.76 9.93 1.37
C GLU A 38 -11.77 8.77 1.45
N TYR A 39 -10.81 8.85 2.38
CA TYR A 39 -9.73 7.86 2.50
C TYR A 39 -9.19 7.73 3.93
N ILE A 40 -8.51 6.60 4.17
CA ILE A 40 -7.64 6.37 5.32
C ILE A 40 -6.22 6.23 4.79
N CYS A 41 -5.26 6.94 5.38
CA CYS A 41 -3.85 6.72 5.09
C CYS A 41 -3.05 6.48 6.38
N ALA A 42 -1.90 5.82 6.25
CA ALA A 42 -1.04 5.54 7.38
C ALA A 42 0.43 5.50 6.98
N PHE A 43 1.28 5.76 7.97
CA PHE A 43 2.63 5.22 8.01
C PHE A 43 2.65 4.10 9.04
N ASP A 44 2.87 2.88 8.58
CA ASP A 44 2.82 1.68 9.42
C ASP A 44 4.10 0.84 9.28
N PHE A 45 4.29 -0.06 10.24
CA PHE A 45 5.44 -0.94 10.29
C PHE A 45 4.99 -2.39 10.40
N THR A 46 5.40 -3.21 9.45
CA THR A 46 5.38 -4.66 9.63
C THR A 46 6.73 -5.12 10.17
N TYR A 47 6.77 -6.30 10.78
CA TYR A 47 7.98 -6.79 11.42
C TYR A 47 8.09 -8.31 11.36
N ASN A 48 9.33 -8.80 11.37
CA ASN A 48 9.67 -10.22 11.52
C ASN A 48 10.82 -10.36 12.54
N TYR A 49 10.95 -11.56 13.10
CA TYR A 49 12.05 -11.94 13.98
C TYR A 49 12.99 -12.90 13.28
N TRP A 50 14.28 -12.58 13.28
CA TRP A 50 15.33 -13.46 12.80
C TRP A 50 16.41 -13.58 13.88
N GLN A 51 16.43 -14.73 14.57
CA GLN A 51 17.28 -14.95 15.75
C GLN A 51 17.04 -13.84 16.79
N ASP A 52 18.09 -13.08 17.12
CA ASP A 52 18.04 -11.98 18.09
C ASP A 52 17.71 -10.62 17.45
N GLU A 53 17.50 -10.57 16.13
CA GLU A 53 17.23 -9.35 15.38
C GLU A 53 15.73 -9.11 15.18
N ILE A 54 15.31 -7.85 15.36
CA ILE A 54 13.98 -7.39 14.90
C ILE A 54 14.15 -6.69 13.56
N HIS A 55 13.41 -7.15 12.55
CA HIS A 55 13.41 -6.57 11.22
C HIS A 55 12.15 -5.74 11.05
N LEU A 56 12.27 -4.44 10.80
CA LEU A 56 11.14 -3.53 10.60
C LEU A 56 11.02 -3.07 9.15
N PHE A 57 9.82 -3.14 8.61
CA PHE A 57 9.51 -2.75 7.25
C PHE A 57 8.55 -1.56 7.29
N PRO A 58 9.01 -0.34 6.95
CA PRO A 58 8.18 0.85 6.98
C PRO A 58 7.35 0.99 5.71
N PHE A 59 6.05 1.30 5.83
CA PHE A 59 5.15 1.50 4.70
C PHE A 59 4.42 2.84 4.74
N ALA A 60 4.11 3.37 3.57
CA ALA A 60 3.00 4.29 3.37
C ALA A 60 1.82 3.49 2.81
N THR A 61 0.64 3.61 3.42
CA THR A 61 -0.56 2.86 3.01
C THR A 61 -1.75 3.79 2.83
N ILE A 62 -2.61 3.46 1.85
CA ILE A 62 -3.79 4.25 1.47
C ILE A 62 -4.96 3.30 1.23
N LYS A 63 -6.12 3.63 1.80
CA LYS A 63 -7.42 2.98 1.59
C LYS A 63 -8.41 4.04 1.12
N ILE A 64 -8.85 3.95 -0.13
CA ILE A 64 -9.93 4.80 -0.64
C ILE A 64 -11.26 4.18 -0.21
N ASN A 65 -12.00 4.89 0.64
CA ASN A 65 -13.17 4.33 1.33
C ASN A 65 -14.22 3.78 0.35
N GLN A 66 -14.46 4.48 -0.76
CA GLN A 66 -15.41 4.05 -1.77
C GLN A 66 -14.99 2.75 -2.48
N ILE A 67 -13.71 2.58 -2.79
CA ILE A 67 -13.19 1.35 -3.41
C ILE A 67 -13.31 0.18 -2.42
N HIS A 68 -12.89 0.38 -1.17
CA HIS A 68 -13.01 -0.63 -0.14
C HIS A 68 -14.46 -1.04 0.12
N ASN A 69 -15.41 -0.09 0.11
CA ASN A 69 -16.83 -0.38 0.28
C ASN A 69 -17.38 -1.26 -0.85
N ILE A 70 -17.02 -0.96 -2.11
CA ILE A 70 -17.42 -1.78 -3.26
C ILE A 70 -16.85 -3.19 -3.14
N CYS A 71 -15.55 -3.32 -2.80
CA CYS A 71 -14.94 -4.62 -2.55
C CYS A 71 -15.70 -5.41 -1.47
N LYS A 72 -15.96 -4.78 -0.32
CA LYS A 72 -16.63 -5.41 0.83
C LYS A 72 -18.04 -5.90 0.48
N ILE A 73 -18.85 -5.08 -0.18
CA ILE A 73 -20.22 -5.45 -0.59
C ILE A 73 -20.20 -6.67 -1.54
N ASN A 74 -19.14 -6.82 -2.33
CA ASN A 74 -18.98 -7.91 -3.28
C ASN A 74 -18.18 -9.11 -2.72
N GLY A 75 -17.90 -9.14 -1.42
CA GLY A 75 -17.23 -10.25 -0.75
C GLY A 75 -15.72 -10.31 -0.97
N TYR A 76 -15.09 -9.18 -1.28
CA TYR A 76 -13.63 -9.06 -1.39
C TYR A 76 -13.06 -8.25 -0.24
N ASP A 77 -12.20 -8.86 0.58
CA ASP A 77 -11.52 -8.15 1.66
C ASP A 77 -10.24 -7.49 1.13
N LEU A 78 -10.35 -6.20 0.78
CA LEU A 78 -9.24 -5.43 0.28
C LEU A 78 -8.39 -4.87 1.43
N ASN A 79 -7.10 -5.20 1.44
CA ASN A 79 -6.14 -4.68 2.42
C ASN A 79 -5.88 -3.18 2.23
N TYR A 80 -5.38 -2.78 1.06
CA TYR A 80 -5.03 -1.40 0.70
C TYR A 80 -5.41 -1.11 -0.74
N THR A 81 -5.76 0.14 -1.03
CA THR A 81 -5.91 0.61 -2.41
C THR A 81 -4.55 0.90 -3.05
N ALA A 82 -3.60 1.41 -2.27
CA ALA A 82 -2.21 1.57 -2.68
C ALA A 82 -1.32 1.48 -1.44
N PHE A 83 -0.15 0.86 -1.54
CA PHE A 83 0.85 0.86 -0.47
C PHE A 83 2.26 0.73 -1.02
N ILE A 84 3.25 1.28 -0.33
CA ILE A 84 4.65 1.14 -0.76
C ILE A 84 5.58 1.14 0.45
N ASN A 85 6.63 0.32 0.40
CA ASN A 85 7.69 0.37 1.41
C ASN A 85 8.46 1.70 1.26
N LEU A 86 8.68 2.43 2.35
CA LEU A 86 9.31 3.75 2.30
C LEU A 86 10.77 3.72 1.84
N LEU A 87 11.53 2.66 2.17
CA LEU A 87 12.90 2.49 1.68
C LEU A 87 12.92 2.19 0.17
N PHE A 88 11.93 1.45 -0.31
CA PHE A 88 11.75 1.20 -1.73
C PHE A 88 11.34 2.47 -2.48
N LEU A 89 10.40 3.25 -1.93
CA LEU A 89 9.97 4.53 -2.50
C LEU A 89 11.14 5.50 -2.67
N GLU A 90 12.08 5.56 -1.72
CA GLU A 90 13.31 6.35 -1.86
C GLU A 90 14.18 5.89 -3.06
N LYS A 91 14.35 4.58 -3.26
CA LYS A 91 15.13 4.05 -4.39
C LYS A 91 14.47 4.36 -5.72
N TYR A 92 13.15 4.18 -5.79
CA TYR A 92 12.35 4.50 -6.96
C TYR A 92 12.45 5.98 -7.31
N ALA A 93 12.29 6.88 -6.33
CA ALA A 93 12.40 8.33 -6.54
C ALA A 93 13.79 8.79 -6.99
N LYS A 94 14.85 8.05 -6.64
CA LYS A 94 16.23 8.35 -7.05
C LYS A 94 16.64 7.72 -8.38
N ASN A 95 15.71 7.10 -9.12
CA ASN A 95 15.98 6.33 -10.34
C ASN A 95 17.07 5.24 -10.15
N LYS A 96 17.21 4.72 -8.92
CA LYS A 96 18.17 3.65 -8.59
C LYS A 96 17.54 2.26 -8.70
N TYR A 97 16.35 2.16 -9.30
CA TYR A 97 15.58 0.94 -9.44
C TYR A 97 15.76 0.34 -10.84
N ASP A 98 15.98 -0.97 -10.92
CA ASP A 98 16.07 -1.72 -12.18
C ASP A 98 14.84 -2.63 -12.39
N GLU A 99 14.46 -2.80 -13.67
CA GLU A 99 13.32 -3.63 -14.07
C GLU A 99 13.56 -5.14 -13.89
N ASN A 100 14.80 -5.58 -13.61
CA ASN A 100 15.14 -6.99 -13.43
C ASN A 100 14.62 -7.57 -12.09
N THR A 101 14.13 -6.72 -11.19
CA THR A 101 13.50 -7.12 -9.91
C THR A 101 11.96 -7.12 -9.93
N ARG A 102 11.36 -6.78 -11.08
CA ARG A 102 9.91 -6.60 -11.34
C ARG A 102 9.00 -7.77 -10.94
N TRP A 103 9.55 -8.98 -10.78
CA TRP A 103 8.78 -10.21 -10.45
C TRP A 103 9.15 -10.86 -9.10
N LYS A 104 9.99 -10.24 -8.27
CA LYS A 104 10.48 -10.86 -7.02
C LYS A 104 10.15 -10.09 -5.74
N MET A 105 9.11 -9.27 -5.74
CA MET A 105 8.71 -8.51 -4.54
C MET A 105 7.79 -9.30 -3.60
N GLN A 106 8.35 -10.35 -2.99
CA GLN A 106 8.33 -10.34 -1.53
C GLN A 106 9.37 -9.29 -1.14
N TYR A 107 9.07 -8.39 -0.19
CA TYR A 107 9.98 -7.32 0.26
C TYR A 107 11.45 -7.75 0.15
N ASN A 108 12.28 -7.02 -0.61
CA ASN A 108 13.69 -7.38 -0.70
C ASN A 108 14.20 -7.44 0.74
N GLN A 109 15.00 -8.46 1.07
CA GLN A 109 15.63 -8.54 2.38
C GLN A 109 16.34 -7.22 2.79
N LYS A 110 16.66 -6.35 1.84
CA LYS A 110 17.30 -5.06 2.10
C LYS A 110 16.34 -3.89 2.40
N ASP A 111 15.03 -4.04 2.20
CA ASP A 111 14.03 -2.97 2.41
C ASP A 111 13.46 -2.95 3.83
N ARG A 112 14.37 -3.04 4.81
CA ARG A 112 14.05 -3.11 6.24
C ARG A 112 15.11 -2.43 7.08
N PHE A 113 14.70 -1.99 8.27
CA PHE A 113 15.62 -1.70 9.36
C PHE A 113 15.93 -2.97 10.14
N LYS A 114 17.19 -3.18 10.49
CA LYS A 114 17.60 -4.23 11.43
C LYS A 114 17.87 -3.59 12.77
N ILE A 115 17.26 -4.13 13.83
CA ILE A 115 17.40 -3.63 15.19
C ILE A 115 18.08 -4.70 16.03
N PHE A 116 19.28 -4.40 16.49
CA PHE A 116 20.09 -5.26 17.35
C PHE A 116 19.96 -4.84 18.82
N SER A 117 19.76 -3.53 19.06
CA SER A 117 19.64 -2.96 20.39
C SER A 117 18.75 -1.72 20.41
N LEU A 118 18.38 -1.26 21.62
CA LEU A 118 17.63 -0.01 21.78
C LEU A 118 18.39 1.21 21.24
N ASN A 119 19.72 1.16 21.17
CA ASN A 119 20.56 2.25 20.62
C ASN A 119 20.37 2.46 19.12
N ASP A 120 19.75 1.49 18.41
CA ASP A 120 19.46 1.62 16.99
C ASP A 120 18.16 2.42 16.74
N ILE A 121 17.32 2.59 17.77
CA ILE A 121 15.96 3.12 17.62
C ILE A 121 15.98 4.58 17.17
N ASP A 122 16.81 5.44 17.75
CA ASP A 122 16.87 6.86 17.39
C ASP A 122 17.23 7.06 15.91
N LYS A 123 18.22 6.31 15.43
CA LYS A 123 18.62 6.32 14.01
C LYS A 123 17.48 5.89 13.09
N ILE A 124 16.67 4.93 13.52
CA ILE A 124 15.52 4.43 12.76
C ILE A 124 14.39 5.46 12.76
N ILE A 125 14.13 6.12 13.88
CA ILE A 125 13.16 7.22 13.96
C ILE A 125 13.58 8.33 13.00
N ASP A 126 14.82 8.80 13.08
CA ASP A 126 15.35 9.86 12.22
C ASP A 126 15.25 9.50 10.74
N LYS A 127 15.68 8.29 10.38
CA LYS A 127 15.61 7.81 9.00
C LYS A 127 14.16 7.69 8.53
N THR A 128 13.25 7.21 9.38
CA THR A 128 11.83 7.08 9.04
C THR A 128 11.19 8.44 8.83
N LEU A 129 11.41 9.41 9.73
CA LEU A 129 10.93 10.78 9.57
C LEU A 129 11.45 11.40 8.28
N ASN A 130 12.74 11.23 7.96
CA ASN A 130 13.32 11.72 6.71
C ASN A 130 12.62 11.11 5.47
N LEU A 131 12.35 9.80 5.47
CA LEU A 131 11.63 9.14 4.38
C LEU A 131 10.18 9.64 4.26
N ILE A 132 9.49 9.83 5.39
CA ILE A 132 8.13 10.34 5.42
C ILE A 132 8.08 11.76 4.86
N TYR A 133 8.94 12.65 5.34
CA TYR A 133 8.98 14.05 4.89
C TYR A 133 9.37 14.18 3.43
N LYS A 134 10.38 13.44 2.96
CA LYS A 134 10.86 13.57 1.57
C LYS A 134 9.98 12.89 0.54
N TYR A 135 9.33 11.78 0.89
CA TYR A 135 8.64 10.94 -0.09
C TYR A 135 7.25 10.51 0.36
N GLY A 136 7.09 10.11 1.63
CA GLY A 136 5.85 9.54 2.14
C GLY A 136 4.65 10.48 2.07
N LEU A 137 4.81 11.75 2.45
CA LEU A 137 3.71 12.74 2.40
C LEU A 137 3.24 12.99 0.96
N ASN A 138 4.16 13.23 0.02
CA ASN A 138 3.83 13.42 -1.39
C ASN A 138 3.17 12.17 -2.00
N TYR A 139 3.60 10.97 -1.59
CA TYR A 139 2.96 9.73 -2.01
C TYR A 139 1.50 9.66 -1.56
N ILE A 140 1.22 9.97 -0.29
CA ILE A 140 -0.15 10.01 0.25
C ILE A 140 -0.97 11.05 -0.49
N GLU A 141 -0.48 12.28 -0.62
CA GLU A 141 -1.20 13.36 -1.32
C GLU A 141 -1.57 12.97 -2.75
N LYS A 142 -0.61 12.41 -3.49
CA LYS A 142 -0.80 11.98 -4.87
C LYS A 142 -1.86 10.90 -5.02
N TYR A 143 -1.84 9.88 -4.17
CA TYR A 143 -2.66 8.66 -4.38
C TYR A 143 -3.90 8.56 -3.49
N SER A 144 -4.18 9.57 -2.66
CA SER A 144 -5.40 9.65 -1.84
C SER A 144 -6.66 10.11 -2.61
N ASN A 145 -6.69 9.96 -3.93
CA ASN A 145 -7.86 10.27 -4.77
C ASN A 145 -8.07 9.22 -5.87
N ILE A 146 -9.33 9.02 -6.25
CA ILE A 146 -9.75 7.99 -7.21
C ILE A 146 -9.09 8.15 -8.58
N LYS A 147 -9.01 9.38 -9.12
CA LYS A 147 -8.42 9.63 -10.44
C LYS A 147 -6.94 9.22 -10.51
N SER A 148 -6.20 9.46 -9.43
CA SER A 148 -4.78 9.10 -9.36
C SER A 148 -4.59 7.60 -9.15
N ILE A 149 -5.51 6.92 -8.44
CA ILE A 149 -5.54 5.46 -8.38
C ILE A 149 -5.85 4.88 -9.77
N ASP A 150 -6.85 5.39 -10.47
CA ASP A 150 -7.16 4.98 -11.85
C ASP A 150 -5.92 5.10 -12.75
N ASN A 151 -5.25 6.25 -12.74
CA ASN A 151 -3.98 6.42 -13.45
C ASN A 151 -2.89 5.43 -13.01
N LEU A 152 -2.79 5.15 -11.71
CA LEU A 152 -1.78 4.25 -11.16
C LEU A 152 -1.93 2.81 -11.66
N TYR A 153 -3.17 2.34 -11.82
CA TYR A 153 -3.45 0.95 -12.22
C TYR A 153 -3.70 0.81 -13.73
N ASN A 154 -4.26 1.84 -14.39
CA ASN A 154 -4.78 1.74 -15.74
C ASN A 154 -3.97 2.47 -16.81
N LYS A 155 -2.95 3.27 -16.44
CA LYS A 155 -2.06 3.90 -17.44
C LYS A 155 -1.39 2.84 -18.32
N ASN A 156 -0.89 1.77 -17.69
CA ASN A 156 -0.34 0.58 -18.35
C ASN A 156 -0.88 -0.67 -17.63
N PRO A 157 -2.05 -1.22 -18.03
CA PRO A 157 -2.74 -2.25 -17.25
C PRO A 157 -2.01 -3.61 -17.21
N PHE A 158 -1.02 -3.81 -18.09
CA PHE A 158 -0.16 -5.00 -18.11
C PHE A 158 1.12 -4.82 -17.27
N ASP A 159 1.44 -3.59 -16.87
CA ASP A 159 2.64 -3.35 -16.08
C ASP A 159 2.43 -3.77 -14.64
N TYR A 160 3.45 -4.44 -14.08
CA TYR A 160 3.53 -4.65 -12.65
C TYR A 160 3.41 -3.32 -11.89
N ASN A 161 2.47 -3.27 -10.94
CA ASN A 161 2.28 -2.14 -10.05
C ASN A 161 2.88 -2.47 -8.67
N PRO A 162 4.01 -1.83 -8.26
CA PRO A 162 4.63 -2.07 -6.95
C PRO A 162 3.76 -1.60 -5.78
N ASN A 163 2.64 -0.94 -6.06
CA ASN A 163 1.73 -0.42 -5.06
C ASN A 163 0.58 -1.38 -4.72
N CYS A 164 0.62 -2.60 -5.26
CA CYS A 164 -0.43 -3.60 -5.18
C CYS A 164 0.08 -4.92 -4.59
N SER A 165 -0.82 -5.66 -3.94
CA SER A 165 -0.50 -6.94 -3.29
C SER A 165 -0.44 -8.13 -4.24
N GLY A 166 -0.99 -7.99 -5.45
CA GLY A 166 -1.06 -9.08 -6.42
C GLY A 166 -1.86 -8.73 -7.65
N LEU A 167 -1.75 -9.55 -8.69
CA LEU A 167 -2.39 -9.31 -9.99
C LEU A 167 -3.93 -9.37 -9.91
N ASN A 168 -4.48 -10.24 -9.07
CA ASN A 168 -5.92 -10.29 -8.75
C ASN A 168 -6.41 -8.96 -8.16
N THR A 169 -5.71 -8.45 -7.14
CA THR A 169 -6.01 -7.16 -6.50
C THR A 169 -5.85 -6.01 -7.49
N HIS A 170 -4.85 -6.06 -8.37
CA HIS A 170 -4.63 -5.08 -9.42
C HIS A 170 -5.84 -4.98 -10.34
N CYS A 171 -6.34 -6.11 -10.84
CA CYS A 171 -7.51 -6.15 -11.73
C CYS A 171 -8.75 -5.55 -11.04
N ILE A 172 -8.97 -5.90 -9.77
CA ILE A 172 -10.11 -5.41 -8.99
C ILE A 172 -10.04 -3.89 -8.77
N ILE A 173 -8.91 -3.38 -8.27
CA ILE A 173 -8.75 -1.94 -8.01
C ILE A 173 -8.76 -1.16 -9.32
N GLY A 174 -8.08 -1.66 -10.35
CA GLY A 174 -8.04 -1.05 -11.68
C GLY A 174 -9.44 -0.88 -12.26
N LEU A 175 -10.27 -1.93 -12.21
CA LEU A 175 -11.64 -1.87 -12.72
C LEU A 175 -12.52 -0.91 -11.93
N ILE A 176 -12.52 -0.99 -10.60
CA ILE A 176 -13.34 -0.11 -9.76
C ILE A 176 -12.91 1.35 -9.95
N SER A 177 -11.61 1.63 -9.90
CA SER A 177 -11.09 2.99 -10.03
C SER A 177 -11.41 3.60 -11.40
N ALA A 178 -11.29 2.83 -12.49
CA ALA A 178 -11.68 3.27 -13.83
C ALA A 178 -13.17 3.63 -13.91
N LYS A 179 -14.05 2.83 -13.30
CA LYS A 179 -15.49 3.15 -13.26
C LYS A 179 -15.75 4.44 -12.51
N LEU A 180 -15.19 4.56 -11.31
CA LEU A 180 -15.41 5.71 -10.43
C LEU A 180 -14.80 7.01 -10.97
N SER A 181 -13.69 6.93 -11.71
CA SER A 181 -13.06 8.09 -12.36
C SER A 181 -13.74 8.50 -13.68
N LYS A 182 -14.72 7.72 -14.16
CA LYS A 182 -15.32 7.86 -15.50
C LYS A 182 -14.27 7.77 -16.62
N ASN A 183 -13.35 6.82 -16.49
CA ASN A 183 -12.33 6.58 -17.50
C ASN A 183 -12.98 6.21 -18.84
N GLU A 184 -12.69 6.97 -19.90
CA GLU A 184 -13.23 6.76 -21.26
C GLU A 184 -12.87 5.38 -21.83
N ASN A 185 -11.78 4.77 -21.34
CA ASN A 185 -11.33 3.44 -21.74
C ASN A 185 -11.92 2.31 -20.87
N TYR A 186 -12.93 2.57 -20.03
CA TYR A 186 -13.47 1.59 -19.10
C TYR A 186 -13.83 0.26 -19.78
N ASP A 187 -14.54 0.27 -20.91
CA ASP A 187 -14.96 -0.96 -21.60
C ASP A 187 -13.76 -1.77 -22.12
N LYS A 188 -12.69 -1.09 -22.54
CA LYS A 188 -11.44 -1.74 -22.94
C LYS A 188 -10.74 -2.35 -21.73
N LEU A 189 -10.66 -1.62 -20.62
CA LEU A 189 -10.06 -2.09 -19.37
C LEU A 189 -10.82 -3.28 -18.78
N GLU A 190 -12.16 -3.28 -18.83
CA GLU A 190 -12.99 -4.42 -18.38
C GLU A 190 -12.65 -5.70 -19.17
N LYS A 191 -12.48 -5.59 -20.50
CA LYS A 191 -12.08 -6.72 -21.34
C LYS A 191 -10.66 -7.21 -21.03
N ILE A 192 -9.72 -6.28 -20.84
CA ILE A 192 -8.33 -6.61 -20.47
C ILE A 192 -8.31 -7.37 -19.14
N TYR A 193 -8.93 -6.83 -18.09
CA TYR A 193 -8.90 -7.44 -16.77
C TYR A 193 -9.69 -8.75 -16.70
N SER A 194 -10.80 -8.87 -17.43
CA SER A 194 -11.52 -10.15 -17.54
C SER A 194 -10.62 -11.23 -18.16
N LYS A 195 -9.92 -10.89 -19.25
CA LYS A 195 -8.96 -11.81 -19.87
C LYS A 195 -7.81 -12.19 -18.92
N ILE A 196 -7.25 -11.24 -18.18
CA ILE A 196 -6.21 -11.53 -17.18
C ILE A 196 -6.72 -12.50 -16.10
N VAL A 197 -7.93 -12.28 -15.58
CA VAL A 197 -8.55 -13.14 -14.56
C VAL A 197 -8.84 -14.55 -15.10
N GLU A 198 -9.21 -14.67 -16.37
CA GLU A 198 -9.44 -15.95 -17.06
C GLU A 198 -8.13 -16.71 -17.34
N ASP A 199 -7.11 -16.01 -17.85
CA ASP A 199 -5.84 -16.61 -18.28
C ASP A 199 -4.91 -16.98 -17.11
N ASN A 200 -5.18 -16.49 -15.88
CA ASN A 200 -4.35 -16.74 -14.71
C ASN A 200 -5.02 -17.68 -13.69
N ASP A 201 -4.20 -18.41 -12.94
CA ASP A 201 -4.64 -19.32 -11.87
C ASP A 201 -4.98 -18.56 -10.59
N PHE A 202 -6.02 -17.71 -10.63
CA PHE A 202 -6.58 -17.10 -9.43
C PHE A 202 -7.50 -18.09 -8.73
N ASN A 203 -7.49 -18.04 -7.40
CA ASN A 203 -8.40 -18.85 -6.60
C ASN A 203 -9.88 -18.50 -6.92
N ASN A 204 -10.77 -19.45 -6.66
CA ASN A 204 -12.19 -19.30 -6.99
C ASN A 204 -12.86 -18.12 -6.27
N ILE A 205 -12.39 -17.77 -5.06
CA ILE A 205 -12.95 -16.66 -4.28
C ILE A 205 -12.70 -15.33 -5.01
N ASP A 206 -11.48 -15.11 -5.49
CA ASP A 206 -11.07 -13.91 -6.21
C ASP A 206 -11.78 -13.78 -7.56
N LYS A 207 -11.93 -14.90 -8.30
CA LYS A 207 -12.68 -14.93 -9.57
C LYS A 207 -14.15 -14.55 -9.36
N VAL A 208 -14.80 -15.16 -8.36
CA VAL A 208 -16.20 -14.86 -8.00
C VAL A 208 -16.36 -13.41 -7.55
N ALA A 209 -15.43 -12.90 -6.74
CA ALA A 209 -15.43 -11.51 -6.30
C ALA A 209 -15.31 -10.54 -7.48
N PHE A 210 -14.37 -10.79 -8.41
CA PHE A 210 -14.19 -9.99 -9.61
C PHE A 210 -15.46 -9.94 -10.46
N ASP A 211 -16.12 -11.07 -10.68
CA ASP A 211 -17.38 -11.12 -11.44
C ASP A 211 -18.53 -10.38 -10.75
N LYS A 212 -18.65 -10.49 -9.42
CA LYS A 212 -19.63 -9.73 -8.64
C LYS A 212 -19.38 -8.23 -8.77
N ILE A 213 -18.13 -7.80 -8.64
CA ILE A 213 -17.73 -6.39 -8.80
C ILE A 213 -18.05 -5.90 -10.21
N LYS A 214 -17.68 -6.65 -11.25
CA LYS A 214 -18.00 -6.31 -12.65
C LYS A 214 -19.51 -6.12 -12.86
N LYS A 215 -20.34 -6.99 -12.29
CA LYS A 215 -21.81 -6.85 -12.34
C LYS A 215 -22.30 -5.62 -11.56
N TYR A 216 -21.76 -5.39 -10.36
CA TYR A 216 -22.10 -4.23 -9.53
C TYR A 216 -21.82 -2.91 -10.25
N LEU A 217 -20.70 -2.81 -10.97
CA LEU A 217 -20.29 -1.59 -11.69
C LEU A 217 -21.09 -1.33 -12.98
N LYS A 218 -21.93 -2.27 -13.44
CA LYS A 218 -22.81 -2.10 -14.60
C LYS A 218 -24.17 -1.48 -14.24
N ASN A 219 -24.56 -1.60 -12.98
CA ASN A 219 -25.74 -0.97 -12.42
C ASN A 219 -25.43 0.46 -11.97
#